data_AF-A0A2A7RIH8-F1
#
_entry.id   AF-A0A2A7RIH8-F1
#
_cell.length_a   1.000
_cell.length_b   1.000
_cell.length_c   1.000
_cell.angle_alpha   90.00
_cell.angle_beta   90.00
_cell.angle_gamma   90.00
#
_symmetry.space_group_name_H-M   'P 1'
#
loop_
_entity.id
_entity.type
_entity.pdbx_description
1 polymer ?
#
loop_
_entity_poly.entity_id
_entity_poly.type
_entity_poly.pdbx_seq_one_letter_code
_entity_poly.pdbx_strand_id
1 'polypeptide(L)'
;MTSEPVTYLKNILSYQNLDGLITADGYDMIEKEKIVTNHNQAKVLARLVKEVGTANYNGGYANGRAEQAFEDGKKMAEFMKGASQGE
;
A
#
# COMPACT_ATOMS: atom_id res chain seq x y z
N MET A 1 9.82 15.71 20.48
CA MET A 1 9.88 16.53 19.25
C MET A 1 10.42 15.63 18.14
N THR A 2 9.73 15.54 16.99
CA THR A 2 10.22 14.79 15.83
C THR A 2 11.39 15.53 15.20
N SER A 3 12.45 14.81 14.83
CA SER A 3 13.59 15.41 14.15
C SER A 3 13.21 15.95 12.78
N GLU A 4 14.01 16.91 12.31
CA GLU A 4 13.82 17.51 10.99
C GLU A 4 13.91 16.46 9.85
N PRO A 5 14.84 15.49 9.86
CA PRO A 5 14.88 14.43 8.84
C PRO A 5 13.66 13.50 8.84
N VAL A 6 13.12 13.15 10.01
CA VAL A 6 11.90 12.32 10.10
C VAL A 6 10.67 13.11 9.66
N THR A 7 10.63 14.41 9.95
CA THR A 7 9.59 15.31 9.42
C THR A 7 9.68 15.40 7.89
N TYR A 8 10.90 15.49 7.34
CA TYR A 8 11.12 15.49 5.90
C TYR A 8 10.66 14.18 5.23
N LEU A 9 10.93 13.02 5.86
CA LEU A 9 10.40 11.73 5.42
C LEU A 9 8.86 11.71 5.39
N LYS A 10 8.20 12.18 6.45
CA LYS A 10 6.72 12.29 6.52
C LYS A 10 6.18 13.11 5.35
N ASN A 11 6.81 14.24 5.07
CA ASN A 11 6.40 15.13 3.98
C ASN A 11 6.55 14.45 2.60
N ILE A 12 7.68 13.79 2.32
CA ILE A 12 7.88 13.09 1.04
C ILE A 12 6.78 12.05 0.82
N LEU A 13 6.47 11.24 1.84
CA LEU A 13 5.45 10.19 1.75
C LEU A 13 4.05 10.78 1.57
N SER A 14 3.72 11.85 2.28
CA SER A 14 2.43 12.56 2.11
C SER A 14 2.27 13.12 0.69
N TYR A 15 3.28 13.78 0.13
CA TYR A 15 3.25 14.28 -1.26
C TYR A 15 3.07 13.17 -2.30
N GLN A 16 3.43 11.93 -1.96
CA GLN A 16 3.27 10.77 -2.83
C GLN A 16 1.98 9.99 -2.57
N ASN A 17 1.11 10.45 -1.65
CA ASN A 17 -0.07 9.74 -1.16
C ASN A 17 0.26 8.37 -0.55
N LEU A 18 1.36 8.30 0.21
CA LEU A 18 1.89 7.09 0.87
C LEU A 18 1.96 7.25 2.41
N ASP A 19 1.28 8.25 2.97
CA ASP A 19 1.26 8.58 4.39
C ASP A 19 0.72 7.44 5.28
N GLY A 20 -0.11 6.56 4.74
CA GLY A 20 -0.61 5.37 5.46
C GLY A 20 0.35 4.18 5.53
N LEU A 21 1.52 4.23 4.88
CA LEU A 21 2.43 3.07 4.82
C LEU A 21 3.36 2.96 6.04
N ILE A 22 3.54 4.03 6.82
CA ILE A 22 4.27 4.01 8.09
C ILE A 22 3.32 4.53 9.18
N THR A 23 3.13 3.75 10.24
CA THR A 23 2.31 4.13 11.38
C THR A 23 3.01 5.20 12.23
N ALA A 24 2.25 5.86 13.12
CA ALA A 24 2.83 6.79 14.11
C ALA A 24 3.95 6.11 14.93
N ASP A 25 3.70 4.91 15.44
CA ASP A 25 4.69 4.11 16.18
C ASP A 25 5.93 3.80 15.32
N GLY A 26 5.76 3.54 14.03
CA GLY A 26 6.87 3.33 13.11
C GLY A 26 7.76 4.55 12.98
N TYR A 27 7.18 5.75 12.92
CA TYR A 27 7.95 7.00 12.93
C TYR A 27 8.65 7.23 14.27
N ASP A 28 8.01 6.90 15.39
CA ASP A 28 8.61 7.03 16.71
C ASP A 28 9.80 6.08 16.89
N MET A 29 9.72 4.85 16.34
CA MET A 29 10.86 3.92 16.29
C MET A 29 11.99 4.47 15.43
N ILE A 30 11.70 4.99 14.23
CA ILE A 30 12.71 5.58 13.33
C ILE A 30 13.47 6.72 14.05
N GLU A 31 12.74 7.56 14.78
CA GLU A 31 13.29 8.67 15.56
C GLU A 31 14.15 8.17 16.72
N LYS A 32 13.59 7.28 17.56
CA LYS A 32 14.26 6.77 18.77
C LYS A 32 15.56 6.02 18.44
N GLU A 33 15.52 5.17 17.42
CA GLU A 33 16.65 4.34 17.01
C GLU A 33 17.60 5.08 16.05
N LYS A 34 17.31 6.35 15.72
CA LYS A 34 18.13 7.20 14.83
C LYS A 34 18.41 6.53 13.49
N ILE A 35 17.42 5.85 12.93
CA ILE A 35 17.51 5.20 11.62
C ILE A 35 17.63 6.25 10.49
N VAL A 36 16.95 7.38 10.66
CA VAL A 36 16.99 8.51 9.74
C VAL A 36 17.51 9.74 10.48
N THR A 37 18.74 10.15 10.16
CA THR A 37 19.44 11.28 10.78
C THR A 37 19.78 12.40 9.78
N ASN A 38 19.49 12.20 8.49
CA ASN A 38 19.66 13.21 7.45
C ASN A 38 18.66 13.03 6.28
N HIS A 39 18.58 14.04 5.43
CA HIS A 39 17.64 14.06 4.28
C HIS A 39 17.89 12.98 3.24
N ASN A 40 19.15 12.58 3.03
CA ASN A 40 19.45 11.55 2.04
C ASN A 40 18.92 10.19 2.51
N GLN A 41 19.06 9.87 3.80
CA GLN A 41 18.45 8.68 4.41
C GLN A 41 16.92 8.72 4.32
N ALA A 42 16.30 9.89 4.58
CA ALA A 42 14.87 10.06 4.43
C ALA A 42 14.40 9.78 2.98
N LYS A 43 15.13 10.28 1.97
CA LYS A 43 14.82 10.03 0.55
C LYS A 43 14.95 8.55 0.19
N VAL A 44 16.00 7.89 0.66
CA VAL A 44 16.21 6.44 0.42
C VAL A 44 15.09 5.64 1.06
N LEU A 45 14.76 5.91 2.31
CA LEU A 45 13.69 5.20 3.01
C LEU A 45 12.33 5.44 2.35
N ALA A 46 12.02 6.66 1.94
CA ALA A 46 10.79 6.96 1.20
C ALA A 46 10.68 6.13 -0.10
N ARG A 47 11.80 5.97 -0.83
CA ARG A 47 11.85 5.15 -2.04
C ARG A 47 11.60 3.68 -1.73
N LEU A 48 12.23 3.14 -0.68
CA LEU A 48 12.02 1.75 -0.27
C LEU A 48 10.56 1.49 0.14
N VAL A 49 9.97 2.40 0.90
CA VAL A 49 8.55 2.32 1.30
C VAL A 49 7.63 2.29 0.08
N LYS A 50 7.90 3.14 -0.92
CA LYS A 50 7.17 3.15 -2.19
C LYS A 50 7.34 1.83 -2.95
N GLU A 51 8.56 1.30 -3.05
CA GLU A 51 8.85 0.06 -3.76
C GLU A 51 8.11 -1.13 -3.11
N VAL A 52 8.17 -1.25 -1.78
CA VAL A 52 7.46 -2.28 -1.02
C VAL A 52 5.93 -2.11 -1.13
N GLY A 53 5.42 -0.89 -1.00
CA GLY A 53 3.99 -0.61 -1.14
C GLY A 53 3.46 -0.98 -2.53
N THR A 54 4.21 -0.64 -3.58
CA THR A 54 3.86 -0.98 -4.98
C THR A 54 3.92 -2.49 -5.21
N ALA A 55 4.96 -3.16 -4.70
CA ALA A 55 5.11 -4.61 -4.82
C ALA A 55 3.97 -5.36 -4.11
N ASN A 56 3.57 -4.91 -2.92
CA ASN A 56 2.47 -5.51 -2.17
C ASN A 56 1.11 -5.29 -2.85
N TYR A 57 0.86 -4.11 -3.41
CA TYR A 57 -0.33 -3.85 -4.22
C TYR A 57 -0.39 -4.80 -5.42
N ASN A 58 0.69 -4.86 -6.22
CA ASN A 58 0.74 -5.70 -7.42
C ASN A 58 0.66 -7.21 -7.09
N GLY A 59 1.31 -7.65 -6.01
CA GLY A 59 1.25 -9.03 -5.54
C GLY A 59 -0.14 -9.43 -5.05
N GLY A 60 -0.87 -8.52 -4.40
CA GLY A 60 -2.26 -8.76 -3.98
C GLY A 60 -3.25 -8.86 -5.15
N TYR A 61 -3.00 -8.14 -6.25
CA TYR A 61 -3.76 -8.29 -7.49
C TYR A 61 -3.40 -9.60 -8.22
N ALA A 62 -2.13 -9.97 -8.24
CA ALA A 62 -1.64 -11.19 -8.91
C ALA A 62 -1.98 -12.48 -8.15
N ASN A 63 -2.05 -12.47 -6.81
CA ASN A 63 -2.26 -13.67 -5.98
C ASN A 63 -3.74 -14.03 -5.73
N GLY A 64 -4.65 -13.75 -6.67
CA GLY A 64 -5.94 -14.47 -6.72
C GLY A 64 -7.23 -13.67 -6.48
N ARG A 65 -7.19 -12.33 -6.39
CA ARG A 65 -8.44 -11.53 -6.48
C ARG A 65 -8.96 -11.39 -7.90
N ALA A 66 -8.08 -11.41 -8.90
CA ALA A 66 -8.47 -11.35 -10.31
C ALA A 66 -9.17 -12.65 -10.75
N GLU A 67 -8.60 -13.83 -10.47
CA GLU A 67 -9.27 -15.10 -10.74
C GLU A 67 -10.57 -15.28 -9.95
N GLN A 68 -10.60 -14.95 -8.65
CA GLN A 68 -11.85 -15.06 -7.88
C GLN A 68 -12.93 -14.10 -8.37
N ALA A 69 -12.60 -12.84 -8.66
CA ALA A 69 -13.56 -11.89 -9.20
C ALA A 69 -14.05 -12.30 -10.60
N PHE A 70 -13.19 -12.92 -11.42
CA PHE A 70 -13.56 -13.46 -12.72
C PHE A 70 -14.49 -14.67 -12.60
N GLU A 71 -14.18 -15.62 -11.72
CA GLU A 71 -15.00 -16.81 -11.47
C GLU A 71 -16.35 -16.45 -10.79
N ASP A 72 -16.36 -15.48 -9.89
CA ASP A 72 -17.60 -14.95 -9.29
C ASP A 72 -18.46 -14.23 -10.33
N GLY A 73 -17.83 -13.47 -11.24
CA GLY A 73 -18.51 -12.87 -12.39
C GLY A 73 -19.12 -13.90 -13.34
N LYS A 74 -18.42 -15.01 -13.59
CA LYS A 74 -18.91 -16.13 -14.40
C LYS A 74 -20.11 -16.83 -13.76
N LYS A 75 -20.05 -17.13 -12.45
CA LYS A 75 -21.17 -17.72 -11.69
C LYS A 75 -22.39 -16.81 -11.68
N MET A 76 -22.20 -15.50 -11.52
CA MET A 76 -23.29 -14.50 -11.61
C MET A 76 -23.93 -14.50 -13.00
N ALA A 77 -23.14 -14.53 -14.07
CA ALA A 77 -23.67 -14.59 -15.43
C ALA A 77 -24.46 -15.89 -15.71
N GLU A 78 -24.01 -17.03 -15.20
CA GLU A 78 -24.72 -18.30 -15.29
C GLU A 78 -26.04 -18.29 -14.50
N PHE A 79 -26.05 -17.70 -13.30
CA PHE A 79 -27.26 -17.53 -12.51
C PHE A 79 -28.30 -16.66 -13.24
N MET A 80 -27.87 -15.54 -13.84
CA MET A 80 -28.77 -14.67 -14.61
C MET A 80 -29.33 -15.34 -15.87
N LYS A 81 -28.56 -16.22 -16.53
CA LYS A 81 -29.05 -17.03 -17.65
C LYS A 81 -30.07 -18.09 -17.23
N GLY A 82 -29.87 -18.72 -16.07
CA GLY A 82 -30.82 -19.69 -15.52
C GLY A 82 -32.13 -19.03 -15.04
N ALA A 83 -32.04 -17.82 -14.49
CA ALA A 83 -33.20 -17.05 -14.06
C ALA A 83 -34.09 -16.56 -15.22
N SER A 84 -33.54 -16.40 -16.44
CA SER A 84 -34.30 -15.95 -17.61
C SER A 84 -34.98 -17.07 -18.42
N GLN A 85 -34.87 -18.34 -18.01
CA GLN A 85 -35.49 -19.49 -18.68
C GLN A 85 -36.63 -20.14 -17.88
N GLY A 86 -37.02 -19.52 -16.76
CA GLY A 86 -38.07 -20.00 -15.86
C GLY A 86 -39.38 -19.18 -15.88
N GLU A 87 -39.56 -18.27 -16.84
CA GLU A 87 -40.82 -17.55 -17.09
C GLU A 87 -41.53 -18.05 -18.35
#